data_AF-A0A7S7NJW6-F1
#
_entry.id   AF-A0A7S7NJW6-F1
#
_cell.length_a   1.000
_cell.length_b   1.000
_cell.length_c   1.000
_cell.angle_alpha   90.00
_cell.angle_beta   90.00
_cell.angle_gamma   90.00
#
_symmetry.space_group_name_H-M   'P 1'
#
loop_
_entity.id
_entity.type
_entity.pdbx_description
1 polymer ?
#
loop_
_entity_poly.entity_id
_entity_poly.type
_entity_poly.pdbx_seq_one_letter_code
_entity_poly.pdbx_strand_id
1 'polypeptide(L)'
;MGFALWIEENQAVAQGTHEYRPMGAAVIAAGCVFTARDFNRRRRAPNRYDPRFAGLFASLGEMNDWMKKRARRQGRSQHFKVNVKPSAALSIPPF
;
A
#
# COMPACT_ATOMS: atom_id res chain seq x y z
N MET A 1 -3.20 -5.82 -17.38
CA MET A 1 -3.11 -5.94 -15.90
C MET A 1 -2.87 -4.56 -15.35
N GLY A 2 -3.69 -4.07 -14.44
CA GLY A 2 -3.46 -2.83 -13.72
C GLY A 2 -2.99 -3.10 -12.30
N PHE A 3 -2.31 -2.14 -11.70
CA PHE A 3 -1.92 -2.18 -10.29
C PHE A 3 -2.32 -0.88 -9.62
N ALA A 4 -2.97 -0.97 -8.47
CA ALA A 4 -3.26 0.18 -7.62
C ALA A 4 -2.32 0.15 -6.40
N LEU A 5 -1.76 1.30 -6.03
CA LEU A 5 -0.81 1.42 -4.94
C LEU A 5 -1.33 2.39 -3.88
N TRP A 6 -1.22 1.98 -2.62
CA TRP A 6 -1.40 2.81 -1.44
C TRP A 6 -0.11 2.81 -0.63
N ILE A 7 0.26 3.97 -0.09
CA ILE A 7 1.51 4.15 0.63
C ILE A 7 1.22 4.83 1.95
N GLU A 8 1.74 4.23 3.01
CA GLU A 8 1.82 4.79 4.34
C GLU A 8 3.30 4.96 4.73
N GLU A 9 3.56 5.48 5.92
CA GLU A 9 4.91 5.75 6.40
C GLU A 9 5.78 4.49 6.49
N ASN A 10 5.22 3.36 6.92
CA ASN A 10 5.99 2.12 7.12
C ASN A 10 5.52 0.94 6.25
N GLN A 11 4.43 1.10 5.50
CA GLN A 11 3.85 0.03 4.69
C GLN A 11 3.42 0.54 3.32
N ALA A 12 3.57 -0.32 2.33
CA ALA A 12 3.03 -0.13 1.00
C ALA A 12 2.06 -1.27 0.70
N VAL A 13 0.87 -0.93 0.22
CA VAL A 13 -0.15 -1.88 -0.18
C VAL A 13 -0.36 -1.78 -1.68
N ALA A 14 -0.27 -2.89 -2.40
CA ALA A 14 -0.56 -2.94 -3.83
C ALA A 14 -1.74 -3.88 -4.10
N GLN A 15 -2.58 -3.54 -5.07
CA GLN A 15 -3.66 -4.40 -5.55
C GLN A 15 -3.45 -4.70 -7.03
N GLY A 16 -3.40 -5.98 -7.38
CA GLY A 16 -3.37 -6.40 -8.77
C GLY A 16 -4.80 -6.49 -9.32
N THR A 17 -5.14 -5.60 -10.24
CA THR A 17 -6.39 -5.63 -11.00
C THR A 17 -6.13 -6.37 -12.30
N HIS A 18 -6.65 -7.58 -12.40
CA HIS A 18 -6.60 -8.36 -13.63
C HIS A 18 -8.03 -8.55 -14.10
N GLU A 19 -8.24 -8.27 -15.38
CA GLU A 19 -9.54 -8.16 -16.06
C GLU A 19 -10.45 -9.39 -15.86
N TYR A 20 -9.85 -10.57 -15.66
CA TYR A 20 -10.59 -11.82 -15.48
C TYR A 20 -10.46 -12.43 -14.08
N ARG A 21 -9.39 -12.15 -13.31
CA ARG A 21 -9.22 -12.64 -11.94
C ARG A 21 -8.39 -11.67 -11.12
N PRO A 22 -8.94 -10.95 -10.13
CA PRO A 22 -8.13 -10.10 -9.28
C PRO A 22 -7.02 -10.94 -8.62
N MET A 23 -5.76 -10.53 -8.81
CA MET A 23 -4.60 -11.18 -8.18
C MET A 23 -4.65 -11.06 -6.65
N GLY A 24 -5.41 -10.07 -6.16
CA GLY A 24 -5.59 -9.78 -4.75
C GLY A 24 -4.78 -8.57 -4.33
N ALA A 25 -4.47 -8.50 -3.04
CA ALA A 25 -3.65 -7.45 -2.47
C ALA A 25 -2.35 -8.00 -1.88
N ALA A 26 -1.28 -7.21 -1.99
CA ALA A 26 0.02 -7.43 -1.41
C ALA A 26 0.30 -6.29 -0.42
N VAL A 27 0.97 -6.60 0.69
CA VAL A 27 1.41 -5.60 1.68
C VAL A 27 2.86 -5.87 1.96
N ILE A 28 3.71 -4.87 1.77
CA ILE A 28 5.14 -4.93 2.03
C ILE A 28 5.56 -3.74 2.91
N ALA A 29 6.75 -3.82 3.50
CA ALA A 29 7.34 -2.69 4.20
C ALA A 29 7.67 -1.54 3.22
N ALA A 30 7.60 -0.30 3.71
CA ALA A 30 8.01 0.87 2.93
C ALA A 30 9.49 0.75 2.52
N GLY A 31 9.77 0.88 1.22
CA GLY A 31 11.12 0.74 0.66
C GLY A 31 11.45 -0.65 0.08
N CYS A 32 10.60 -1.66 0.29
CA CYS A 32 10.73 -2.95 -0.39
C CYS A 32 10.14 -2.91 -1.83
N VAL A 33 10.28 -4.02 -2.57
CA VAL A 33 9.67 -4.20 -3.90
C VAL A 33 8.58 -5.24 -3.85
N PHE A 34 7.51 -5.06 -4.63
CA PHE A 34 6.47 -6.05 -4.75
C PHE A 34 6.90 -7.19 -5.66
N THR A 35 6.59 -8.42 -5.26
CA THR A 35 6.73 -9.61 -6.11
C THR A 35 5.37 -10.21 -6.42
N ALA A 36 5.23 -10.93 -7.53
CA ALA A 36 3.96 -11.58 -7.88
C ALA A 36 3.47 -12.57 -6.80
N ARG A 37 4.38 -13.15 -5.99
CA ARG A 37 4.05 -14.10 -4.91
C ARG A 37 3.49 -13.43 -3.66
N ASP A 38 3.75 -12.13 -3.45
CA ASP A 38 3.19 -11.37 -2.33
C ASP A 38 1.68 -11.11 -2.48
N PHE A 39 1.16 -11.20 -3.71
CA PHE A 39 -0.25 -10.96 -3.96
C PHE A 39 -1.08 -12.14 -3.47
N ASN A 40 -1.94 -11.86 -2.49
CA ASN A 40 -2.85 -12.85 -1.94
C ASN A 40 -4.29 -12.48 -2.27
N ARG A 41 -4.98 -13.39 -2.96
CA ARG A 41 -6.39 -13.24 -3.37
C ARG A 41 -7.35 -13.08 -2.20
N ARG A 42 -6.99 -13.55 -1.01
CA ARG A 42 -7.80 -13.40 0.22
C ARG A 42 -7.61 -12.04 0.89
N ARG A 43 -6.54 -11.31 0.58
CA ARG A 43 -6.31 -9.96 1.12
C ARG A 43 -7.09 -8.94 0.32
N ARG A 44 -7.83 -8.08 1.01
CA ARG A 44 -8.53 -6.95 0.42
C ARG A 44 -7.63 -5.73 0.42
N ALA A 45 -7.72 -4.96 -0.66
CA ALA A 45 -7.06 -3.67 -0.74
C ALA A 45 -7.90 -2.60 -0.02
N PRO A 46 -7.25 -1.51 0.44
CA PRO A 46 -7.94 -0.32 0.92
C PRO A 46 -8.85 0.29 -0.14
N ASN A 47 -9.76 1.16 0.29
CA ASN A 47 -10.63 1.87 -0.62
C ASN A 47 -9.81 2.83 -1.52
N ARG A 48 -10.25 3.06 -2.76
CA ARG A 48 -9.62 4.00 -3.69
C ARG A 48 -9.71 5.45 -3.24
N TYR A 49 -10.72 5.78 -2.43
CA TYR A 49 -10.88 7.11 -1.82
C TYR A 49 -10.00 7.32 -0.59
N ASP A 50 -9.15 6.35 -0.23
CA ASP A 50 -8.24 6.48 0.90
C ASP A 50 -7.13 7.51 0.58
N PRO A 51 -6.80 8.43 1.49
CA PRO A 51 -5.77 9.44 1.27
C PRO A 51 -4.36 8.86 1.05
N ARG A 52 -4.14 7.58 1.37
CA ARG A 52 -2.89 6.87 1.11
C ARG A 52 -2.76 6.42 -0.34
N PHE A 53 -3.79 6.61 -1.16
CA PHE A 53 -3.76 6.23 -2.56
C PHE A 53 -2.69 7.01 -3.32
N ALA A 54 -1.70 6.29 -3.83
CA ALA A 54 -0.57 6.86 -4.54
C ALA A 54 -0.82 6.95 -6.05
N GLY A 55 -1.54 5.99 -6.63
CA GLY A 55 -1.85 5.98 -8.05
C GLY A 55 -2.15 4.60 -8.65
N LEU A 56 -2.38 4.61 -9.96
CA LEU A 56 -2.55 3.43 -10.80
C LEU A 56 -1.32 3.26 -11.69
N PHE A 57 -0.89 2.01 -11.87
CA PHE A 57 0.28 1.64 -12.67
C PHE A 57 -0.12 0.59 -13.70
N ALA A 58 0.48 0.67 -14.89
CA ALA A 58 0.22 -0.26 -15.98
C ALA A 58 0.92 -1.62 -15.78
N SER A 59 1.94 -1.67 -14.90
CA SER A 59 2.69 -2.90 -14.62
C SER A 59 3.33 -2.90 -13.23
N LEU A 60 3.65 -4.10 -12.74
CA LEU A 60 4.37 -4.29 -11.48
C LEU A 60 5.80 -3.72 -11.55
N GLY A 61 6.44 -3.78 -12.73
CA GLY A 61 7.76 -3.20 -12.97
C GLY A 61 7.75 -1.67 -12.85
N GLU A 62 6.78 -1.01 -13.48
CA GLU A 62 6.58 0.45 -13.42
C GLU A 62 6.31 0.92 -11.98
N MET A 63 5.44 0.21 -11.26
CA MET A 63 5.15 0.47 -9.84
C MET A 63 6.41 0.37 -8.97
N ASN A 64 7.21 -0.68 -9.16
CA ASN A 64 8.45 -0.90 -8.40
C ASN A 64 9.53 0.14 -8.75
N ASP A 65 9.65 0.56 -10.01
CA ASP A 65 10.56 1.64 -10.41
C ASP A 65 10.18 2.98 -9.76
N TRP A 66 8.89 3.32 -9.81
CA TRP A 66 8.38 4.53 -9.15
C TRP A 66 8.65 4.50 -7.63
N MET A 67 8.47 3.35 -6.99
CA MET A 67 8.73 3.17 -5.56
C MET A 67 10.22 3.32 -5.23
N LYS A 68 11.12 2.75 -6.04
CA LYS A 68 12.58 2.94 -5.90
C LYS A 68 12.99 4.40 -6.07
N LYS A 69 12.43 5.09 -7.07
CA LYS A 69 12.66 6.54 -7.28
C LYS A 69 12.19 7.37 -6.09
N ARG A 70 11.04 7.02 -5.51
CA ARG A 70 10.52 7.67 -4.30
C ARG A 70 11.41 7.43 -3.08
N ALA A 71 11.81 6.19 -2.82
CA ALA A 71 12.69 5.84 -1.71
C ALA A 71 14.03 6.59 -1.80
N ARG A 72 14.60 6.73 -3.01
CA ARG A 72 15.82 7.52 -3.24
C ARG A 72 15.64 9.00 -2.93
N ARG A 73 14.47 9.59 -3.20
CA ARG A 73 14.17 10.99 -2.84
C ARG A 73 13.94 11.16 -1.34
N GLN A 74 13.24 10.22 -0.70
CA GLN A 74 12.93 10.28 0.73
C GLN A 74 14.15 9.98 1.62
N GLY A 75 15.09 9.13 1.18
CA GLY A 75 16.33 8.86 1.92
C GLY A 75 17.24 10.08 2.12
N ARG A 76 17.01 11.17 1.37
CA ARG A 76 17.68 12.46 1.57
C ARG A 76 16.92 13.41 2.50
N SER A 77 15.64 13.14 2.77
CA SER A 77 14.75 14.05 3.50
C SER A 77 13.53 13.28 4.01
N GLN A 78 13.60 12.70 5.21
CA GLN A 78 12.66 13.01 6.30
C GLN A 78 12.70 12.00 7.47
N HIS A 79 12.84 12.63 8.63
CA HIS A 79 12.40 12.24 9.97
C HIS A 79 11.03 11.52 9.93
N PHE A 80 10.98 10.28 10.40
CA PHE A 80 9.74 9.52 10.60
C PHE A 80 8.83 10.24 11.60
N LYS A 81 7.60 10.58 11.21
CA LYS A 81 6.57 11.12 12.12
C LYS A 81 5.37 10.18 12.09
N VAL A 82 5.55 9.04 12.76
CA VAL A 82 4.53 8.00 12.91
C VAL A 82 3.25 8.61 13.46
N ASN A 83 2.24 8.77 12.60
CA ASN A 83 0.91 9.14 13.06
C ASN A 83 0.07 7.87 13.24
N VAL A 84 0.22 7.24 14.40
CA VAL A 84 -0.69 6.17 14.84
C VAL A 84 -2.04 6.84 15.12
N LYS A 85 -3.03 6.66 14.24
CA LYS A 85 -4.43 6.91 14.62
C LYS A 85 -4.80 5.87 15.68
N PRO A 86 -5.11 6.24 16.93
CA PRO A 86 -5.68 5.29 17.87
C PRO A 86 -7.04 4.89 17.32
N SER A 87 -7.18 3.62 16.92
CA SER A 87 -8.50 3.04 16.66
C SER A 87 -9.30 3.19 17.94
N ALA A 88 -10.36 4.00 17.89
CA ALA A 88 -11.21 4.34 19.01
C ALA A 88 -11.52 3.10 19.84
N ALA A 89 -11.12 3.14 21.10
CA ALA A 89 -11.52 2.16 22.09
C ALA A 89 -13.05 2.15 22.11
N LEU A 90 -13.60 0.96 21.85
CA LEU A 90 -15.02 0.66 22.01
C LEU A 90 -15.37 0.95 23.48
N SER A 91 -16.00 2.09 23.74
CA SER A 91 -16.51 2.46 25.06
C SER A 91 -17.60 1.47 25.42
N ILE A 92 -17.30 0.53 26.31
CA ILE A 92 -18.29 -0.34 26.95
C ILE A 92 -18.98 0.53 28.01
N PRO A 93 -20.26 0.90 27.86
CA PRO A 93 -20.95 1.61 28.93
C PRO A 93 -21.13 0.66 30.12
N PRO A 94 -20.96 1.13 31.37
CA PRO A 94 -21.44 0.39 32.53
C PRO A 94 -22.97 0.53 32.63
N PHE A 95 -23.57 -0.49 33.25
CA PHE A 95 -24.97 -0.69 33.66
C PHE A 95 -25.87 -1.42 32.68
#